data_AF-A0A7X7TLR0-F1
#
_entry.id   AF-A0A7X7TLR0-F1
#
_cell.length_a   1.000
_cell.length_b   1.000
_cell.length_c   1.000
_cell.angle_alpha   90.00
_cell.angle_beta   90.00
_cell.angle_gamma   90.00
#
_symmetry.space_group_name_H-M   'P 1'
#
loop_
_entity.id
_entity.type
_entity.pdbx_description
1 polymer ?
#
loop_
_entity_poly.entity_id
_entity_poly.type
_entity_poly.pdbx_seq_one_letter_code
_entity_poly.pdbx_strand_id
1 'polypeptide(L)' 'CDLCGDRVAAGKEPACVHHCLAKAMEFGPVEELAKKMAAKGKKMALFVP' A
#
# COMPACT_ATOMS: atom_id res chain seq x y z
N CYS A 1 -11.81 -5.01 -3.62
CA CYS A 1 -10.35 -5.09 -3.41
C CYS A 1 -10.15 -5.82 -2.09
N ASP A 2 -9.49 -6.96 -2.11
CA ASP A 2 -9.17 -7.80 -0.95
C ASP A 2 -7.71 -7.63 -0.49
N LEU A 3 -7.03 -6.60 -1.01
CA LEU A 3 -5.59 -6.37 -0.86
C LEU A 3 -4.71 -7.53 -1.37
N CYS A 4 -5.20 -8.33 -2.32
CA CYS A 4 -4.51 -9.51 -2.85
C CYS A 4 -4.18 -10.53 -1.75
N GLY A 5 -5.17 -10.96 -0.97
CA GLY A 5 -4.99 -11.83 0.20
C GLY A 5 -4.10 -13.05 -0.08
N ASP A 6 -4.36 -13.78 -1.16
CA ASP A 6 -3.59 -14.98 -1.54
C ASP A 6 -2.11 -14.68 -1.84
N ARG A 7 -1.82 -13.51 -2.44
CA ARG A 7 -0.45 -13.09 -2.74
C ARG A 7 0.29 -12.72 -1.47
N VAL A 8 -0.36 -11.96 -0.59
CA VAL A 8 0.20 -11.56 0.70
C VAL A 8 0.46 -12.79 1.57
N ALA A 9 -0.47 -13.75 1.59
CA ALA A 9 -0.28 -15.03 2.29
C ALA A 9 0.90 -15.84 1.74
N ALA A 10 1.17 -15.73 0.44
CA ALA A 10 2.35 -16.32 -0.20
C ALA A 10 3.63 -15.46 -0.08
N GLY A 11 3.64 -14.41 0.75
CA GLY A 11 4.78 -13.52 0.97
C GLY A 11 5.09 -12.58 -0.20
N LYS A 12 4.17 -12.42 -1.15
CA LYS A 12 4.30 -11.54 -2.31
C LYS A 12 3.59 -10.21 -2.07
N GLU A 13 4.08 -9.17 -2.73
CA GLU A 13 3.38 -7.88 -2.77
C GLU A 13 2.05 -7.97 -3.52
N PRO A 14 1.05 -7.14 -3.16
CA PRO A 14 -0.15 -6.95 -3.96
C PRO A 14 0.19 -6.62 -5.41
N ALA A 15 -0.64 -7.09 -6.35
CA ALA A 15 -0.34 -6.97 -7.77
C ALA A 15 -0.18 -5.52 -8.22
N CYS A 16 -1.02 -4.60 -7.72
CA CYS A 16 -0.92 -3.18 -8.03
C CYS A 16 0.40 -2.55 -7.56
N VAL A 17 0.85 -2.86 -6.33
CA VAL A 17 2.12 -2.37 -5.78
C VAL A 17 3.30 -2.94 -6.57
N HIS A 18 3.30 -4.25 -6.82
CA HIS A 18 4.37 -4.92 -7.55
C HIS A 18 4.58 -4.37 -8.97
N HIS A 19 3.50 -4.01 -9.67
CA HIS A 19 3.55 -3.49 -11.02
C HIS A 19 3.65 -1.95 -11.10
N CYS A 20 3.75 -1.26 -9.97
CA CYS A 20 3.81 0.19 -9.96
C CYS A 20 5.18 0.70 -10.45
N LEU A 21 5.29 0.98 -11.75
CA LEU A 21 6.51 1.50 -12.36
C LEU A 21 7.00 2.81 -11.70
N ALA A 22 6.07 3.65 -11.26
CA ALA A 22 6.36 4.93 -10.62
C ALA A 22 6.62 4.82 -9.11
N LYS A 23 6.47 3.63 -8.50
CA LYS A 23 6.56 3.40 -7.04
C LYS A 23 5.66 4.37 -6.23
N ALA A 24 4.49 4.68 -6.78
CA ALA A 24 3.52 5.59 -6.19
C ALA A 24 2.63 4.92 -5.12
N MET A 25 2.57 3.59 -5.10
CA MET A 25 1.78 2.80 -4.16
C MET A 25 2.67 2.04 -3.19
N GLU A 26 2.21 1.89 -1.96
CA GLU A 26 2.89 1.15 -0.90
C GLU A 26 1.86 0.33 -0.11
N PHE A 27 2.25 -0.85 0.37
CA PHE A 27 1.42 -1.76 1.13
C PHE A 27 2.04 -2.05 2.49
N GLY A 28 1.23 -2.05 3.56
CA GLY A 28 1.71 -2.31 4.90
C GLY A 28 0.69 -1.94 5.99
N PRO A 29 1.12 -1.97 7.27
CA PRO A 29 0.27 -1.61 8.39
C PRO A 29 -0.25 -0.16 8.31
N VAL A 30 -1.51 0.05 8.68
CA VAL A 30 -2.19 1.36 8.63
C VAL A 30 -1.41 2.43 9.39
N GLU A 31 -0.87 2.10 10.57
CA GLU A 31 -0.12 3.03 11.42
C GLU A 31 1.15 3.54 10.74
N GLU A 32 1.88 2.67 10.06
CA GLU A 32 3.12 3.01 9.37
C GLU A 32 2.84 3.84 8.12
N LEU A 33 1.79 3.49 7.37
CA LEU A 33 1.36 4.26 6.21
C LEU A 33 0.84 5.65 6.61
N ALA A 34 0.08 5.75 7.71
CA ALA A 34 -0.45 7.02 8.22
C ALA A 34 0.69 7.98 8.63
N LYS A 35 1.74 7.48 9.31
CA LYS A 35 2.94 8.27 9.65
C LYS A 35 3.63 8.80 8.38
N LYS A 36 3.81 7.96 7.36
CA LYS A 36 4.41 8.37 6.06
C LYS A 36 3.55 9.41 5.33
N MET A 37 2.23 9.26 5.38
CA MET A 37 1.30 10.21 4.78
C MET A 37 1.35 11.57 5.48
N ALA A 38 1.41 11.60 6.81
CA ALA A 38 1.53 12.85 7.56
C ALA A 38 2.75 13.68 7.12
N ALA A 39 3.88 13.03 6.84
CA ALA A 39 5.08 13.69 6.32
C ALA A 39 4.91 14.26 4.90
N LYS A 40 4.01 13.69 4.07
CA LYS A 40 3.75 14.13 2.69
C LYS A 40 2.51 15.02 2.54
N GLY A 41 1.76 15.24 3.62
CA GLY A 41 0.58 16.10 3.66
C GLY A 41 -0.58 15.58 2.79
N LYS A 42 -1.29 16.51 2.14
CA LYS A 42 -2.55 16.23 1.39
C LYS A 42 -2.36 15.55 0.03
N LYS A 43 -1.16 15.07 -0.30
CA LYS A 43 -0.82 14.48 -1.61
C LYS A 43 -1.00 12.97 -1.68
N MET A 44 -1.49 12.36 -0.61
CA MET A 44 -1.58 10.91 -0.45
C MET A 44 -3.01 10.52 -0.08
N ALA A 45 -3.42 9.31 -0.46
CA ALA A 45 -4.65 8.69 -0.02
C ALA A 45 -4.34 7.32 0.61
N LEU A 46 -5.09 6.95 1.65
CA LEU A 46 -5.00 5.63 2.29
C LEU A 46 -6.25 4.83 1.96
N PHE A 47 -6.07 3.61 1.49
CA PHE A 47 -7.15 2.65 1.30
C PHE A 47 -7.04 1.56 2.36
N VAL A 48 -8.13 1.32 3.08
CA VAL A 48 -8.32 0.20 4.01
C VAL A 48 -9.60 -0.52 3.57
N PRO A 49 -9.56 -1.83 3.29
CA PRO A 49 -10.74 -2.59 2.90
C PRO A 49 -11.72 -2.77 4.05
#